data_AF-A0A7C4F165-F1
#
_entry.id   AF-A0A7C4F165-F1
#
_cell.length_a   1.000
_cell.length_b   1.000
_cell.length_c   1.000
_cell.angle_alpha   90.00
_cell.angle_beta   90.00
_cell.angle_gamma   90.00
#
_symmetry.space_group_name_H-M   'P 1'
#
loop_
_entity.id
_entity.type
_entity.pdbx_description
1 polymer ?
#
loop_
_entity_poly.entity_id
_entity_poly.type
_entity_poly.pdbx_seq_one_letter_code
_entity_poly.pdbx_strand_id
1 'polypeptide(L)' 'AGAVALDGLGMLVRQGALALEIWTGRKAPVRVMESAAKEELKRVMG' A
#
# COMPACT_ATOMS: atom_id res chain seq x y z
N ALA A 1 19.91 -1.04 21.18
CA ALA A 1 19.53 -1.26 19.77
C ALA A 1 18.93 -2.67 19.65
N GLY A 2 17.88 -2.87 18.84
CA GLY A 2 17.19 -4.17 18.73
C GLY A 2 15.69 -4.14 18.35
N ALA A 3 15.15 -3.00 17.93
CA ALA A 3 13.76 -2.91 17.49
C ALA A 3 13.60 -3.36 16.03
N VAL A 4 12.47 -3.99 15.71
CA VAL A 4 12.08 -4.31 14.33
C VAL A 4 11.52 -3.06 13.68
N ALA A 5 12.09 -2.66 12.54
CA ALA A 5 11.55 -1.58 11.73
C ALA A 5 10.37 -2.07 10.89
N LEU A 6 9.31 -1.27 10.84
CA LEU A 6 8.23 -1.43 9.87
C LEU A 6 8.38 -0.33 8.82
N ASP A 7 8.28 -0.70 7.55
CA ASP A 7 8.22 0.27 6.47
C ASP A 7 6.84 0.97 6.39
N GLY A 8 6.77 2.02 5.57
CA GLY A 8 5.55 2.80 5.36
C GLY A 8 4.58 2.22 4.32
N LEU A 9 4.95 1.17 3.58
CA LEU A 9 4.22 0.73 2.40
C LEU A 9 2.85 0.15 2.75
N GLY A 10 2.79 -0.67 3.80
CA GLY A 10 1.53 -1.25 4.26
C GLY A 10 0.54 -0.19 4.74
N MET A 11 1.02 0.86 5.40
CA MET A 11 0.21 2.02 5.77
C MET A 11 -0.30 2.70 4.49
N LEU A 12 0.61 3.07 3.58
CA LEU A 12 0.31 3.74 2.31
C LEU A 12 -0.82 3.08 1.53
N VAL A 13 -0.74 1.76 1.34
CA VAL A 13 -1.75 1.00 0.61
C VAL A 13 -3.11 1.06 1.31
N ARG A 14 -3.14 0.93 2.64
CA ARG A 14 -4.39 0.95 3.42
C ARG A 14 -5.07 2.31 3.38
N GLN A 15 -4.35 3.43 3.48
CA GLN A 15 -5.01 4.74 3.35
C GLN A 15 -5.52 5.01 1.94
N GLY A 16 -4.79 4.58 0.90
CA GLY A 16 -5.25 4.66 -0.47
C GLY A 16 -6.50 3.82 -0.70
N ALA A 17 -6.55 2.62 -0.12
CA ALA A 17 -7.72 1.76 -0.16
C ALA A 17 -8.93 2.44 0.49
N LEU A 18 -8.78 3.01 1.69
CA LEU A 18 -9.86 3.73 2.36
C LEU A 18 -10.39 4.91 1.52
N ALA A 19 -9.48 5.72 0.95
CA ALA A 19 -9.89 6.83 0.07
C ALA A 19 -10.65 6.33 -1.17
N LEU A 20 -10.21 5.23 -1.78
CA LEU A 20 -10.88 4.61 -2.92
C LEU A 20 -12.28 4.09 -2.55
N GLU A 21 -12.43 3.48 -1.37
CA GLU A 21 -13.75 3.05 -0.89
C GLU A 21 -14.68 4.24 -0.65
N ILE A 22 -14.18 5.32 -0.05
CA ILE A 22 -14.94 6.57 0.20
C ILE A 22 -15.46 7.16 -1.11
N TRP A 23 -14.61 7.27 -2.13
CA TRP A 23 -14.99 7.92 -3.39
C TRP A 23 -15.90 7.07 -4.27
N THR A 24 -15.71 5.75 -4.25
CA THR A 24 -16.41 4.87 -5.19
C THR A 24 -17.60 4.13 -4.58
N GLY A 25 -17.69 4.09 -3.25
CA GLY A 25 -18.65 3.24 -2.54
C GLY A 25 -18.41 1.73 -2.73
N ARG A 26 -17.30 1.33 -3.38
CA ARG A 26 -16.96 -0.07 -3.63
C ARG A 26 -15.77 -0.51 -2.80
N LYS A 27 -15.72 -1.80 -2.45
CA LYS A 27 -14.58 -2.35 -1.73
C LYS A 27 -13.30 -2.29 -2.54
N ALA A 28 -12.23 -1.83 -1.90
CA ALA A 28 -10.94 -1.65 -2.54
C ALA A 28 -10.21 -3.01 -2.67
N PRO A 29 -9.58 -3.30 -3.82
CA PRO A 29 -8.82 -4.53 -4.02
C PRO A 29 -7.43 -4.43 -3.37
N VAL A 30 -7.37 -4.40 -2.04
CA VAL A 30 -6.15 -4.12 -1.24
C VAL A 30 -4.95 -4.97 -1.65
N ARG A 31 -5.15 -6.28 -1.89
CA ARG A 31 -4.06 -7.19 -2.30
C ARG A 31 -3.44 -6.78 -3.64
N VAL A 32 -4.27 -6.33 -4.59
CA VAL A 32 -3.80 -5.86 -5.91
C VAL A 32 -3.03 -4.55 -5.75
N MET A 33 -3.55 -3.63 -4.94
CA MET A 33 -2.88 -2.36 -4.64
C MET A 33 -1.52 -2.57 -3.99
N GLU A 34 -1.43 -3.52 -3.05
CA GLU A 34 -0.18 -3.86 -2.37
C GLU A 34 0.86 -4.46 -3.33
N SER A 35 0.46 -5.42 -4.17
CA SER A 35 1.35 -6.01 -5.17
C SER A 35 1.88 -4.97 -6.15
N ALA A 36 1.00 -4.13 -6.71
CA ALA A 36 1.37 -3.09 -7.65
C ALA A 36 2.33 -2.05 -7.02
N ALA A 37 2.07 -1.64 -5.78
CA ALA A 37 2.94 -0.69 -5.08
C ALA A 37 4.32 -1.30 -4.75
N LYS A 38 4.39 -2.60 -4.42
CA LYS A 38 5.67 -3.31 -4.22
C LYS A 38 6.47 -3.43 -5.51
N GLU A 39 5.82 -3.73 -6.63
CA GLU A 39 6.47 -3.81 -7.94
C GLU A 39 7.04 -2.45 -8.36
N GLU A 40 6.24 -1.39 -8.21
CA GLU A 40 6.67 -0.03 -8.52
C GLU A 40 7.80 0.43 -7.60
N LEU A 41 7.74 0.12 -6.31
CA LEU A 41 8.80 0.45 -5.36
C LEU A 41 10.13 -0.20 -5.76
N LYS A 42 10.09 -1.48 -6.19
CA LYS A 42 11.29 -2.16 -6.71
C LYS A 42 11.81 -1.50 -7.98
N ARG A 43 10.92 -1.05 -8.88
CA ARG A 43 11.28 -0.38 -10.13
C ARG A 43 11.99 0.96 -9.90
N VAL A 44 11.55 1.74 -8.91
CA VAL A 44 12.16 3.06 -8.62
C VAL A 44 13.42 2.98 -7.76
N MET A 45 13.61 1.89 -7.04
CA MET A 45 14.80 1.67 -6.19
C MET A 45 15.94 0.94 -6.90
N GLY A 46 15.68 0.31 -8.06
CA GLY A 46 16.69 -0.27 -8.94
C GLY A 46 17.28 0.78 -9.89
#